data_AF-A0A091QVZ4-F1
#
_entry.id   AF-A0A091QVZ4-F1
#
_cell.length_a   1.000
_cell.length_b   1.000
_cell.length_c   1.000
_cell.angle_alpha   90.00
_cell.angle_beta   90.00
_cell.angle_gamma   90.00
#
_symmetry.space_group_name_H-M   'P 1'
#
loop_
_entity.id
_entity.type
_entity.pdbx_description
1 polymer ?
#
loop_
_entity_poly.entity_id
_entity_poly.type
_entity_poly.pdbx_seq_one_letter_code
_entity_poly.pdbx_strand_id
1 'polypeptide(L)' 'NNYMEYKCEAMLREMRKCCARYPKGRSICCSGFEKEEREREKFKATSE' A
#
# COMPACT_ATOMS: atom_id res chain seq x y z
N ASN A 1 -15.67 -7.91 -6.83
CA ASN A 1 -15.31 -6.49 -7.03
C ASN A 1 -15.04 -6.08 -8.48
N ASN A 2 -15.05 -6.99 -9.48
CA ASN A 2 -14.75 -6.68 -10.90
C ASN A 2 -13.44 -5.90 -11.08
N TYR A 3 -12.44 -6.20 -10.24
CA TYR A 3 -11.16 -5.50 -10.19
C TYR A 3 -11.25 -3.97 -9.94
N MET A 4 -12.42 -3.48 -9.54
CA MET A 4 -12.59 -2.10 -9.10
C MET A 4 -11.98 -1.96 -7.71
N GLU A 5 -10.79 -1.36 -7.64
CA GLU A 5 -9.99 -1.25 -6.42
C GLU A 5 -10.77 -0.62 -5.25
N TYR A 6 -11.58 0.41 -5.51
CA TYR A 6 -12.40 1.07 -4.49
C TYR A 6 -13.36 0.12 -3.77
N LYS A 7 -13.80 -0.96 -4.43
CA LYS A 7 -14.66 -1.98 -3.78
C LYS A 7 -13.86 -2.91 -2.88
N CYS A 8 -12.55 -2.98 -3.05
CA CYS A 8 -11.61 -3.76 -2.23
C CYS A 8 -10.98 -2.94 -1.09
N GLU A 9 -11.35 -1.67 -0.92
CA GLU A 9 -10.64 -0.74 -0.05
C GLU A 9 -10.45 -1.26 1.39
N ALA A 10 -11.49 -1.90 1.95
CA ALA A 10 -11.41 -2.50 3.28
C ALA A 10 -10.30 -3.56 3.38
N MET A 11 -10.20 -4.45 2.38
CA MET A 11 -9.16 -5.48 2.33
C MET A 11 -7.78 -4.85 2.16
N LEU A 12 -7.66 -3.86 1.26
CA LEU A 12 -6.39 -3.19 0.99
C LEU A 12 -5.86 -2.45 2.23
N ARG A 13 -6.74 -1.84 3.03
CA ARG A 13 -6.37 -1.24 4.32
C ARG A 13 -5.81 -2.29 5.29
N GLU A 14 -6.42 -3.47 5.37
CA GLU A 14 -5.91 -4.55 6.23
C GLU A 14 -4.58 -5.12 5.73
N MET A 15 -4.38 -5.22 4.41
CA MET A 15 -3.09 -5.62 3.85
C MET A 15 -1.99 -4.60 4.18
N ARG A 16 -2.28 -3.30 4.10
CA ARG A 16 -1.32 -2.25 4.51
C ARG A 16 -0.97 -2.36 5.99
N LYS A 17 -1.97 -2.57 6.87
CA LYS A 17 -1.72 -2.81 8.30
C LYS A 17 -0.85 -4.05 8.52
N CYS A 18 -1.08 -5.12 7.77
CA CYS A 18 -0.27 -6.32 7.83
C CYS A 18 1.19 -6.02 7.46
N CYS A 19 1.42 -5.32 6.36
CA CYS A 19 2.77 -5.01 5.89
C CYS A 19 3.52 -4.05 6.80
N ALA A 20 2.82 -3.12 7.46
CA ALA A 20 3.42 -2.20 8.43
C ALA A 20 3.97 -2.90 9.70
N ARG A 21 3.52 -4.14 10.00
CA ARG A 21 3.96 -4.89 11.20
C ARG A 21 5.33 -5.54 11.04
N TYR A 22 5.80 -5.73 9.80
CA TYR A 22 6.98 -6.53 9.52
C TYR A 22 8.10 -5.69 8.90
N PRO A 23 9.37 -6.11 9.04
CA PRO A 23 10.47 -5.47 8.34
C PRO A 23 10.27 -5.49 6.82
N LYS A 24 10.72 -4.42 6.18
CA LYS A 24 10.66 -4.25 4.73
C LYS A 24 11.35 -5.41 4.01
N GLY A 25 10.76 -5.85 2.90
CA GLY A 25 11.31 -6.95 2.09
C GLY A 25 11.10 -8.35 2.67
N ARG A 26 10.41 -8.50 3.81
CA ARG A 26 10.06 -9.83 4.36
C ARG A 26 9.07 -10.61 3.48
N SER A 27 8.19 -9.90 2.76
CA SER A 27 7.16 -10.49 1.91
C SER A 27 7.11 -9.78 0.56
N ILE A 28 7.06 -10.57 -0.52
CA ILE A 28 6.91 -10.08 -1.90
C ILE A 28 5.58 -9.32 -2.08
N CYS A 29 4.53 -9.72 -1.37
CA CYS A 29 3.27 -8.98 -1.43
C CYS A 29 3.42 -7.59 -0.80
N CYS A 30 4.15 -7.49 0.32
CA CYS A 30 4.36 -6.23 1.03
C CYS A 30 5.31 -5.27 0.31
N SER A 31 6.28 -5.77 -0.44
CA SER A 31 7.16 -4.88 -1.22
C SER A 31 6.38 -4.05 -2.25
N GLY A 32 5.27 -4.58 -2.79
CA GLY A 32 4.34 -3.82 -3.63
C GLY A 32 3.69 -2.65 -2.89
N PHE A 33 3.13 -2.90 -1.70
CA PHE A 33 2.51 -1.86 -0.87
C PHE A 33 3.52 -0.82 -0.38
N GLU A 34 4.73 -1.24 0.01
CA GLU A 34 5.79 -0.33 0.43
C GLU A 34 6.23 0.63 -0.69
N LYS A 35 6.23 0.15 -1.94
CA LYS A 35 6.51 0.99 -3.11
C LYS A 35 5.37 1.99 -3.34
N GLU A 36 4.12 1.54 -3.30
CA GLU A 36 2.94 2.40 -3.50
C GLU A 36 2.90 3.55 -2.47
N GLU A 37 3.12 3.25 -1.19
CA GLU A 37 3.13 4.26 -0.14
C GLU A 37 4.24 5.29 -0.35
N ARG A 38 5.45 4.84 -0.72
CA ARG A 38 6.56 5.75 -1.05
C ARG A 38 6.22 6.68 -2.22
N GLU A 39 5.55 6.17 -3.24
CA GLU A 39 5.13 7.00 -4.39
C GLU A 39 4.09 8.02 -3.94
N ARG A 40 3.10 7.60 -3.14
CA ARG A 40 2.08 8.48 -2.57
C ARG A 40 2.67 9.61 -1.74
N GLU A 41 3.68 9.32 -0.92
CA GLU A 41 4.41 10.32 -0.13
C GLU A 41 5.13 11.34 -1.02
N LYS A 42 5.79 10.88 -2.10
CA LYS A 42 6.42 11.77 -3.07
C LYS A 42 5.42 12.70 -3.74
N PHE A 43 4.28 12.16 -4.19
CA PHE A 43 3.22 12.96 -4.83
C PHE A 43 2.68 14.05 -3.91
N LYS A 44 2.47 13.73 -2.62
CA LYS A 44 2.08 14.72 -1.61
C LYS A 44 3.12 15.82 -1.47
N ALA A 45 4.39 15.46 -1.30
CA ALA A 45 5.48 16.42 -1.16
C ALA A 45 5.69 17.33 -2.38
N THR A 46 5.28 16.89 -3.58
CA THR A 46 5.33 17.71 -4.81
C THR A 46 4.07 18.54 -5.07
N SER A 47 3.00 18.32 -4.31
CA SER A 47 1.71 19.02 -4.45
C SER A 47 1.51 20.13 -3.40
N GLU A 48 2.44 20.26 -2.46
CA GLU A 48 2.60 21.37 -1.50
C GLU A 48 3.63 22.38 -2.02
#